data_AF-K7P593-F1
#
_entry.id   AF-K7P593-F1
#
_cell.length_a   1.000
_cell.length_b   1.000
_cell.length_c   1.000
_cell.angle_alpha   90.00
_cell.angle_beta   90.00
_cell.angle_gamma   90.00
#
_symmetry.space_group_name_H-M   'P 1'
#
loop_
_entity.id
_entity.type
_entity.pdbx_description
1 polymer ?
#
loop_
_entity_poly.entity_id
_entity_poly.type
_entity_poly.pdbx_seq_one_letter_code
_entity_poly.pdbx_strand_id
1 'polypeptide(L)'
;LGPEKTSFFQALGITTKISRGTIEILSDVQLIKTGDKVGASEATLLNMLNISPFSFGLIIQQVYDNGSIYSPEVLDITEDALHAR
;
A
#
# COMPACT_ATOMS: atom_id res chain seq x y z
N LEU A 1 6.92 -16.02 12.00
CA LEU A 1 5.47 -16.32 12.15
C LEU A 1 5.33 -17.78 12.55
N GLY A 2 4.86 -18.06 13.77
CA GLY A 2 4.68 -19.43 14.26
C GLY A 2 3.46 -20.12 13.65
N PRO A 3 3.39 -21.46 13.67
CA PRO A 3 2.34 -22.26 13.03
C PRO A 3 0.93 -22.00 13.57
N GLU A 4 0.81 -21.45 14.79
CA GLU A 4 -0.45 -21.12 15.45
C GLU A 4 -1.27 -20.05 14.70
N LYS A 5 -0.64 -19.25 13.84
CA LYS A 5 -1.32 -18.16 13.11
C LYS A 5 -1.80 -18.56 11.71
N THR A 6 -1.69 -19.84 11.33
CA THR A 6 -2.10 -20.32 10.00
C THR A 6 -3.61 -20.17 9.73
N SER A 7 -4.45 -20.27 10.76
CA SER A 7 -5.90 -20.06 10.66
C SER A 7 -6.26 -18.65 10.19
N PHE A 8 -5.43 -17.65 10.49
CA PHE A 8 -5.65 -16.26 10.07
C PHE A 8 -5.48 -16.09 8.55
N PHE A 9 -4.47 -16.74 7.97
CA PHE A 9 -4.25 -16.72 6.51
C PHE A 9 -5.35 -17.49 5.78
N GLN A 10 -5.81 -18.60 6.34
CA GLN A 10 -6.93 -19.38 5.79
C GLN A 10 -8.24 -18.58 5.78
N ALA A 11 -8.53 -17.82 6.84
CA ALA A 11 -9.71 -16.95 6.91
C ALA A 11 -9.70 -15.84 5.84
N LEU A 12 -8.52 -15.43 5.40
CA LEU A 12 -8.32 -14.44 4.33
C LEU A 12 -8.27 -15.08 2.93
N GLY A 13 -8.47 -16.40 2.81
CA GLY A 13 -8.39 -17.11 1.54
C GLY A 13 -6.97 -17.24 0.98
N ILE A 14 -5.94 -16.99 1.79
CA ILE A 14 -4.53 -17.06 1.40
C ILE A 14 -4.05 -18.50 1.60
N THR A 15 -3.62 -19.14 0.51
CA THR A 15 -3.09 -20.51 0.58
C THR A 15 -1.65 -20.49 1.11
N THR A 16 -1.45 -21.03 2.32
CA THR A 16 -0.15 -21.09 2.98
C THR A 16 0.28 -22.51 3.31
N LYS A 17 1.58 -22.79 3.29
CA LYS A 17 2.18 -24.06 3.70
C LYS A 17 3.15 -23.83 4.86
N ILE A 18 3.16 -24.74 5.82
CA ILE A 18 4.18 -24.73 6.88
C ILE A 18 5.41 -25.49 6.37
N SER A 19 6.55 -24.82 6.33
CA SER A 19 7.84 -25.37 5.91
C SER A 19 8.87 -25.04 6.99
N ARG A 20 9.56 -26.06 7.52
CA ARG A 20 10.62 -25.90 8.54
C ARG A 20 10.23 -25.04 9.76
N GLY A 21 8.95 -25.08 10.16
CA GLY A 21 8.44 -24.30 11.30
C GLY A 21 8.07 -22.85 10.99
N THR A 22 8.21 -22.42 9.74
CA THR A 22 7.78 -21.11 9.23
C THR A 22 6.59 -21.23 8.28
N ILE A 23 5.78 -20.18 8.19
CA ILE A 23 4.66 -20.09 7.24
C ILE A 23 5.20 -19.53 5.92
N GLU A 24 4.99 -20.25 4.83
CA GLU A 24 5.29 -19.84 3.45
C GLU A 24 3.98 -19.62 2.68
N ILE A 25 3.89 -18.52 1.94
CA ILE A 25 2.78 -18.23 1.02
C ILE A 25 3.13 -18.83 -0.34
N LEU A 26 2.24 -19.63 -0.93
CA LEU A 26 2.54 -20.38 -2.15
C LEU A 26 2.34 -19.59 -3.45
N SER A 27 1.50 -18.56 -3.43
CA SER A 27 1.14 -17.76 -4.59
C SER A 27 1.00 -16.29 -4.22
N ASP A 28 1.23 -15.40 -5.18
CA ASP A 28 0.96 -13.98 -4.99
C ASP A 28 -0.54 -13.75 -4.73
N VAL A 29 -0.84 -12.87 -3.78
CA VAL A 29 -2.21 -12.50 -3.44
C VAL A 29 -2.35 -10.99 -3.47
N GLN A 30 -3.35 -10.52 -4.21
CA GLN A 30 -3.74 -9.12 -4.17
C GLN A 30 -4.56 -8.85 -2.90
N LEU A 31 -3.87 -8.39 -1.85
CA LEU A 31 -4.49 -8.17 -0.54
C LEU A 31 -5.36 -6.90 -0.50
N ILE A 32 -4.92 -5.84 -1.19
CA ILE A 32 -5.62 -4.55 -1.24
C ILE A 32 -5.55 -3.98 -2.66
N LYS A 33 -6.51 -3.11 -3.00
CA LYS A 33 -6.58 -2.39 -4.27
C LYS A 33 -6.81 -0.90 -4.01
N THR A 34 -6.30 -0.06 -4.90
CA THR A 34 -6.54 1.38 -4.87
C THR A 34 -8.04 1.67 -4.91
N GLY A 35 -8.50 2.47 -3.95
CA GLY A 35 -9.90 2.84 -3.81
C GLY A 35 -10.70 1.97 -2.84
N ASP A 36 -10.21 0.77 -2.50
CA ASP A 36 -10.88 -0.11 -1.55
C ASP A 36 -10.50 0.25 -0.10
N LYS A 37 -11.48 0.19 0.80
CA LYS A 37 -11.25 0.43 2.22
C LYS A 37 -10.52 -0.77 2.82
N VAL A 38 -9.36 -0.52 3.43
CA VAL A 38 -8.59 -1.55 4.15
C VAL A 38 -9.33 -1.96 5.42
N GLY A 39 -9.61 -3.25 5.55
CA GLY A 39 -10.21 -3.84 6.75
C GLY A 39 -9.20 -4.10 7.86
N ALA A 40 -9.71 -4.48 9.04
CA ALA A 40 -8.88 -4.74 10.22
C ALA A 40 -7.95 -5.94 10.04
N SER A 41 -8.41 -6.96 9.30
CA SER A 41 -7.64 -8.20 9.08
C SER A 41 -6.48 -7.96 8.11
N GLU A 42 -6.71 -7.23 7.01
CA GLU A 42 -5.70 -6.87 6.02
C GLU A 42 -4.63 -5.94 6.63
N ALA A 43 -5.06 -4.92 7.39
CA ALA A 43 -4.15 -4.02 8.09
C ALA A 43 -3.26 -4.77 9.11
N THR A 44 -3.86 -5.70 9.86
CA THR A 44 -3.13 -6.55 10.81
C THR A 44 -2.11 -7.43 10.09
N LEU A 45 -2.47 -8.01 8.94
CA LEU A 45 -1.56 -8.83 8.14
C LEU A 45 -0.36 -8.01 7.62
N LEU A 46 -0.62 -6.85 7.03
CA LEU A 46 0.41 -5.94 6.53
C LEU A 46 1.39 -5.54 7.64
N ASN A 47 0.87 -5.21 8.83
CA ASN A 47 1.68 -4.93 10.01
C ASN A 47 2.52 -6.14 10.45
N MET A 48 1.96 -7.36 10.46
CA MET A 48 2.70 -8.57 10.81
C MET A 48 3.82 -8.92 9.81
N LEU A 49 3.66 -8.51 8.55
CA LEU A 49 4.66 -8.67 7.50
C LEU A 49 5.66 -7.50 7.44
N ASN A 50 5.50 -6.48 8.30
CA ASN A 50 6.25 -5.22 8.24
C ASN A 50 6.15 -4.52 6.87
N ILE A 51 5.00 -4.63 6.21
CA ILE A 51 4.72 -3.97 4.92
C ILE A 51 3.85 -2.75 5.19
N SER A 52 4.38 -1.57 4.87
CA SER A 52 3.66 -0.30 4.97
C SER A 52 3.50 0.31 3.57
N PRO A 53 2.40 0.03 2.85
CA PRO A 53 2.21 0.48 1.47
C PRO A 53 1.74 1.95 1.36
N PHE A 54 1.67 2.67 2.48
CA PHE A 54 1.15 4.04 2.55
C PHE A 54 2.24 5.00 3.03
N SER A 55 2.32 6.14 2.36
CA SER A 55 3.09 7.29 2.82
C SER A 55 2.14 8.30 3.44
N PHE A 56 2.49 8.80 4.63
CA PHE A 56 1.75 9.86 5.29
C PHE A 56 2.51 11.17 5.12
N GLY A 57 1.79 12.23 4.75
CA GLY A 57 2.36 13.54 4.50
C GLY A 57 1.28 14.60 4.39
N LEU A 58 1.70 15.85 4.19
CA LEU A 58 0.78 16.96 3.93
C LEU A 58 0.31 16.87 2.49
N ILE A 59 -1.00 16.79 2.29
CA ILE A 59 -1.62 16.86 0.97
C ILE A 59 -1.89 18.33 0.65
N ILE A 60 -1.17 18.87 -0.33
CA ILE A 60 -1.37 20.23 -0.81
C ILE A 60 -2.75 20.31 -1.45
N GLN A 61 -3.56 21.27 -1.03
CA GLN A 61 -4.93 21.46 -1.55
C GLN A 61 -4.97 22.49 -2.67
N GLN A 62 -4.25 23.61 -2.49
CA GLN A 62 -4.16 24.70 -3.45
C GLN A 62 -2.81 25.38 -3.32
N VAL A 63 -2.33 25.93 -4.43
CA VAL A 63 -1.12 26.74 -4.48
C VAL A 63 -1.52 28.15 -4.90
N TYR A 64 -1.12 29.15 -4.13
CA TYR A 64 -1.30 30.56 -4.50
C TYR A 64 0.06 31.17 -4.80
N ASP A 65 0.21 31.76 -5.98
CA ASP A 65 1.40 32.51 -6.35
C ASP A 65 1.04 33.72 -7.21
N ASN A 66 1.57 34.90 -6.83
CA ASN A 66 1.42 36.18 -7.52
C ASN A 66 0.01 36.51 -8.05
N GLY A 67 -1.02 36.28 -7.23
CA GLY A 67 -2.42 36.60 -7.58
C GLY A 67 -3.15 35.51 -8.37
N SER A 68 -2.48 34.40 -8.67
CA SER A 68 -3.05 33.24 -9.36
C SER A 68 -3.16 32.05 -8.42
N ILE A 69 -4.22 31.24 -8.62
CA ILE A 69 -4.47 30.00 -7.87
C ILE A 69 -4.24 28.82 -8.81
N TYR A 70 -3.40 27.87 -8.38
CA TYR A 70 -3.05 26.68 -9.13
C TYR A 70 -3.51 25.41 -8.41
N SER A 71 -3.81 24.38 -9.22
CA SER A 71 -4.01 23.01 -8.73
C SER A 71 -2.67 22.46 -8.19
N PRO A 72 -2.67 21.64 -7.13
CA PRO A 72 -1.46 20.97 -6.63
C PRO A 72 -0.67 20.20 -7.69
N GLU A 73 -1.35 19.70 -8.74
CA GLU A 73 -0.76 18.94 -9.85
C GLU A 73 0.37 19.70 -10.57
N VAL A 74 0.40 21.04 -10.51
CA VAL A 74 1.51 21.82 -11.12
C VAL A 74 2.86 21.59 -10.43
N LEU A 75 2.85 21.05 -9.21
CA LEU A 75 4.05 20.72 -8.46
C LEU A 75 4.63 19.34 -8.84
N ASP A 76 3.84 18.48 -9.50
CA ASP A 76 4.26 17.16 -9.97
C ASP A 76 5.05 17.29 -11.30
N ILE A 77 6.17 18.02 -11.24
CA ILE A 77 7.04 18.27 -12.39
C ILE A 77 7.91 17.03 -12.63
N THR A 78 7.72 16.37 -13.75
CA THR A 78 8.57 15.26 -14.22
C THR A 78 9.66 15.76 -15.16
N GLU A 79 10.80 15.08 -15.22
CA GLU A 79 11.87 15.41 -16.19
C GLU A 79 11.36 15.32 -17.63
N ASP A 80 10.48 14.37 -17.93
CA ASP A 80 9.83 14.23 -19.23
C ASP A 80 9.03 15.48 -19.62
N ALA A 81 8.33 16.09 -18.65
CA ALA A 81 7.57 17.33 -18.88
C ALA A 81 8.48 18.53 -19.20
N LEU A 82 9.72 18.52 -18.70
CA LEU A 82 10.72 19.58 -18.98
C LEU A 82 11.41 19.42 -20.33
N HIS A 83 11.50 18.19 -20.84
CA HIS A 83 12.15 17.87 -22.11
C HIS A 83 11.21 17.86 -23.33
N ALA A 84 9.90 17.94 -23.12
CA ALA A 84 8.92 18.11 -24.19
C ALA A 84 9.08 19.50 -24.83
N ARG A 85 9.55 19.51 -26.08
CA ARG A 85 9.92 20.72 -26.84
C ARG A 85 8.84 21.14 -27.81
#